data_AF-A0A496U405-F1
#
_entry.id   AF-A0A496U405-F1
#
_cell.length_a   1.000
_cell.length_b   1.000
_cell.length_c   1.000
_cell.angle_alpha   90.00
_cell.angle_beta   90.00
_cell.angle_gamma   90.00
#
_symmetry.space_group_name_H-M   'P 1'
#
loop_
_entity.id
_entity.type
_entity.pdbx_description
1 polymer ?
#
loop_
_entity_poly.entity_id
_entity_poly.type
_entity_poly.pdbx_seq_one_letter_code
_entity_poly.pdbx_strand_id
1 'polypeptide(L)'
;MKRRKIFAALLSIFINIFLVVLKYILFKISGSLAIKADAFHSVTDILVSSLVFSGIIISSRETEGAKKSRFIIENIISIIVALFIFFIAFEVFRDVFFKPQPIIGKIPIAIAGTLLAVAITYFTSVFKIHVGKETGSPSLVADGYHTRSDMFSSIVVLAALFGHMIGIKFDKIAAIFIAVLIISTGVEILANAIRAFFLHYYSITSGGIVAIDQEIKKWLFRLRFVYFLRKHKKRILQIAILIFLIFYFVKSFYLIHAREIGVVQRFGKVVSTRLEPGIYFHPLWIFEKLHKLKIYEPQRIEIGFRTREKPTEEPPAYLWEFKHTRGRYRLKAEESHRVIGDLNIVTIWTVIHYRIKNPYLYLFNLEKREDLIRSEAEALETSLLAQESIDDILTVGKEWFQDTFKLLLQKELDSLHSGIEICRVSLFDLHPPVEVVPAFRFVSSAREDKDRYINEAESEFNRILPRARAEAAEKMKEALGYKLEQINRAYGDATRFNSILYAYQRGPRELTRYRLYIETLEKALPDAEKYILDPDLSKTVLDLRSLKDTTSIP
;
A
#
# COMPACT_ATOMS: atom_id res chain seq x y z
N MET A 1 20.65 59.61 39.31
CA MET A 1 21.20 58.23 39.27
C MET A 1 20.32 57.19 39.97
N LYS A 2 19.89 57.37 41.23
CA LYS A 2 19.11 56.38 42.00
C LYS A 2 17.80 55.91 41.33
N ARG A 3 17.03 56.84 40.72
CA ARG A 3 15.80 56.52 39.97
C ARG A 3 16.05 55.65 38.72
N ARG A 4 17.15 55.87 37.98
CA ARG A 4 17.51 55.07 36.79
C ARG A 4 17.84 53.61 37.14
N LYS A 5 18.55 53.38 38.25
CA LYS A 5 18.86 52.01 38.74
C LYS A 5 17.59 51.23 39.12
N ILE A 6 16.69 51.86 39.89
CA ILE A 6 15.44 51.23 40.33
C ILE A 6 14.54 50.94 39.13
N PHE A 7 14.44 51.89 38.19
CA PHE A 7 13.68 51.70 36.96
C PHE A 7 14.22 50.54 36.12
N ALA A 8 15.54 50.45 35.92
CA ALA A 8 16.14 49.37 35.15
C ALA A 8 15.94 47.98 35.79
N ALA A 9 16.03 47.91 37.13
CA ALA A 9 15.73 46.67 37.86
C ALA A 9 14.26 46.27 37.73
N LEU A 10 13.31 47.20 37.93
CA LEU A 10 11.87 46.96 37.77
C LEU A 10 11.51 46.54 36.34
N LEU A 11 12.02 47.25 35.34
CA LEU A 11 11.79 46.93 33.93
C LEU A 11 12.27 45.52 33.61
N SER A 12 13.40 45.10 34.18
CA SER A 12 13.92 43.75 33.96
C SER A 12 13.07 42.65 34.60
N ILE A 13 12.46 42.90 35.76
CA ILE A 13 11.52 41.96 36.38
C ILE A 13 10.28 41.81 35.50
N PHE A 14 9.75 42.92 34.98
CA PHE A 14 8.61 42.89 34.06
C PHE A 14 8.91 42.11 32.77
N ILE A 15 10.09 42.33 32.18
CA ILE A 15 10.53 41.58 30.98
C ILE A 15 10.69 40.09 31.30
N ASN A 16 11.24 39.73 32.47
CA ASN A 16 11.39 38.33 32.86
C ASN A 16 10.02 37.64 33.08
N ILE A 17 9.04 38.35 33.68
CA ILE A 17 7.65 37.86 33.78
C ILE A 17 7.06 37.61 32.40
N PHE A 18 7.22 38.57 31.47
CA PHE A 18 6.78 38.40 30.09
C PHE A 18 7.44 37.19 29.42
N LEU A 19 8.75 37.00 29.60
CA LEU A 19 9.48 35.84 29.07
C LEU A 19 8.96 34.51 29.61
N VAL A 20 8.64 34.43 30.91
CA VAL A 20 8.02 33.23 31.50
C VAL A 20 6.68 32.93 30.86
N VAL A 21 5.81 33.94 30.73
CA VAL A 21 4.49 33.78 30.12
C VAL A 21 4.61 33.34 28.66
N LEU A 22 5.48 34.00 27.90
CA LEU A 22 5.76 33.65 26.51
C LEU A 22 6.22 32.18 26.39
N LYS A 23 7.24 31.78 27.16
CA LYS A 23 7.76 30.40 27.14
C LYS A 23 6.70 29.39 27.55
N TYR A 24 5.87 29.68 28.55
CA TYR A 24 4.79 28.80 28.97
C TYR A 24 3.71 28.63 27.89
N ILE A 25 3.34 29.72 27.19
CA ILE A 25 2.43 29.67 26.03
C ILE A 25 3.05 28.82 24.92
N LEU A 26 4.32 29.03 24.59
CA LEU A 26 5.04 28.23 23.58
C LEU A 26 5.08 26.75 23.96
N PHE A 27 5.27 26.43 25.24
CA PHE A 27 5.14 25.05 25.74
C PHE A 27 3.73 24.50 25.50
N LYS A 28 2.66 25.22 25.84
CA LYS A 28 1.28 24.74 25.66
C LYS A 28 0.93 24.52 24.19
N ILE A 29 1.46 25.35 23.29
CA ILE A 29 1.23 25.24 21.85
C ILE A 29 2.04 24.09 21.24
N SER A 30 3.28 23.90 21.68
CA SER A 30 4.21 22.95 21.08
C SER A 30 4.20 21.57 21.73
N GLY A 31 3.94 21.48 23.03
CA GLY A 31 4.13 20.28 23.84
C GLY A 31 5.60 19.98 24.21
N SER A 32 6.57 20.85 23.88
CA SER A 32 7.99 20.62 24.14
C SER A 32 8.33 20.60 25.63
N LEU A 33 8.96 19.52 26.10
CA LEU A 33 9.46 19.38 27.47
C LEU A 33 10.67 20.29 27.72
N ALA A 34 11.49 20.56 26.70
CA ALA A 34 12.63 21.47 26.81
C ALA A 34 12.14 22.92 27.03
N ILE A 35 11.14 23.38 26.28
CA ILE A 35 10.53 24.71 26.51
C ILE A 35 9.90 24.78 27.91
N LYS A 36 9.22 23.71 28.35
CA LYS A 36 8.65 23.63 29.71
C LYS A 36 9.72 23.82 30.78
N ALA A 37 10.82 23.08 30.68
CA ALA A 37 11.94 23.17 31.62
C ALA A 37 12.56 24.58 31.64
N ASP A 38 12.74 25.20 30.47
CA ASP A 38 13.29 26.57 30.37
C ASP A 38 12.34 27.65 30.88
N ALA A 39 11.02 27.49 30.69
CA ALA A 39 10.01 28.36 31.27
C ALA A 39 10.09 28.32 32.81
N PHE A 40 10.18 27.11 33.36
CA PHE A 40 10.31 26.90 34.79
C PHE A 40 11.62 27.42 35.37
N HIS A 41 12.74 27.26 34.67
CA HIS A 41 13.99 27.90 35.06
C HIS A 41 13.82 29.42 35.13
N SER A 42 13.15 30.03 34.15
CA SER A 42 12.91 31.47 34.13
C SER A 42 11.99 31.94 35.29
N VAL A 43 11.08 31.09 35.78
CA VAL A 43 10.29 31.37 37.00
C VAL A 43 11.22 31.48 38.21
N THR A 44 12.19 30.58 38.33
CA THR A 44 13.16 30.59 39.43
C THR A 44 14.01 31.86 39.41
N ASP A 45 14.38 32.34 38.22
CA ASP A 45 15.15 33.59 38.07
C ASP A 45 14.35 34.83 38.46
N ILE A 46 13.03 34.86 38.23
CA ILE A 46 12.16 35.95 38.70
C ILE A 46 12.15 36.00 40.22
N LEU A 47 12.05 34.85 40.89
CA LEU A 47 12.03 34.79 42.36
C LEU A 47 13.37 35.29 42.93
N VAL A 48 14.48 34.84 42.37
CA VAL A 48 15.83 35.30 42.76
C VAL A 48 15.99 36.80 42.51
N SER A 49 15.60 37.28 41.33
CA SER A 49 15.71 38.71 40.95
C SER A 49 14.85 39.60 41.86
N SER A 50 13.65 39.13 42.23
CA SER A 50 12.74 39.85 43.14
C SER A 50 13.31 39.92 44.56
N LEU A 51 13.99 38.88 45.03
CA LEU A 51 14.69 38.86 46.31
C LEU A 51 15.85 39.88 46.33
N VAL A 52 16.67 39.89 45.27
CA VAL A 52 17.74 40.87 45.10
C VAL A 52 17.20 42.30 45.05
N PHE A 53 16.09 42.52 44.34
CA PHE A 53 15.44 43.82 44.25
C PHE A 53 14.95 44.34 45.61
N SER A 54 14.29 43.49 46.39
CA SER A 54 13.88 43.80 47.77
C SER A 54 15.09 44.20 48.63
N GLY A 55 16.19 43.45 48.54
CA GLY A 55 17.44 43.78 49.24
C GLY A 55 17.97 45.20 48.90
N ILE A 56 17.91 45.58 47.61
CA ILE A 56 18.36 46.90 47.11
C ILE A 56 17.46 48.04 47.61
N ILE A 57 16.14 47.88 47.62
CA ILE A 57 15.21 48.94 48.08
C ILE A 57 15.41 49.22 49.56
N ILE A 58 15.41 48.16 50.36
CA ILE A 58 15.37 48.29 51.81
C ILE A 58 16.73 48.81 52.32
N SER A 59 17.84 48.64 51.57
CA SER A 59 19.22 49.07 51.92
C SER A 59 19.42 50.56 52.23
N SER A 60 18.38 51.41 52.13
CA SER A 60 18.53 52.87 52.21
C SER A 60 18.11 53.54 53.53
N ARG A 61 17.56 52.81 54.52
CA ARG A 61 17.10 53.38 55.81
C ARG A 61 16.97 52.36 56.96
N GLU A 62 18.03 51.81 57.55
CA GLU A 62 17.84 50.85 58.68
C GLU A 62 18.84 50.97 59.85
N THR A 63 18.28 50.97 61.07
CA THR A 63 18.91 50.81 62.39
C THR A 63 19.39 49.36 62.61
N GLU A 64 20.29 49.09 63.57
CA GLU A 64 20.89 47.75 63.77
C GLU A 64 19.87 46.62 64.03
N GLY A 65 18.79 46.88 64.78
CA GLY A 65 17.75 45.87 65.03
C GLY A 65 16.99 45.45 63.76
N ALA A 66 16.74 46.39 62.84
CA ALA A 66 16.10 46.12 61.56
C ALA A 66 17.01 45.29 60.63
N LYS A 67 18.34 45.50 60.68
CA LYS A 67 19.31 44.69 59.93
C LYS A 67 19.28 43.22 60.32
N LYS A 68 19.14 42.91 61.63
CA LYS A 68 19.07 41.53 62.15
C LYS A 68 17.80 40.82 61.67
N SER A 69 16.64 41.44 61.84
CA SER A 69 15.36 40.87 61.41
C SER A 69 15.30 40.67 59.90
N ARG A 70 15.82 41.62 59.11
CA ARG A 70 15.92 41.47 57.65
C ARG A 70 16.81 40.29 57.26
N PHE A 71 17.97 40.16 57.86
CA PHE A 71 18.90 39.07 57.55
C PHE A 71 18.25 37.68 57.78
N ILE A 72 17.47 37.54 58.84
CA ILE A 72 16.70 36.32 59.12
C ILE A 72 15.64 36.10 58.03
N ILE A 73 14.89 37.15 57.67
CA ILE A 73 13.86 37.09 56.63
C ILE A 73 14.46 36.72 55.26
N GLU A 74 15.57 37.33 54.84
CA GLU A 74 16.24 37.04 53.55
C GLU A 74 16.70 35.57 53.47
N ASN A 75 17.23 35.01 54.56
CA ASN A 75 17.65 33.62 54.60
C ASN A 75 16.46 32.64 54.61
N ILE A 76 15.39 32.93 55.37
CA ILE A 76 14.17 32.13 55.35
C ILE A 76 13.56 32.11 53.95
N ILE A 77 13.46 33.28 53.29
CA ILE A 77 12.95 33.36 51.93
C ILE A 77 13.86 32.58 50.97
N SER A 78 15.19 32.66 51.12
CA SER A 78 16.13 31.93 50.27
C SER A 78 15.97 30.41 50.40
N ILE A 79 15.70 29.90 51.60
CA ILE A 79 15.40 28.47 51.84
C ILE A 79 14.08 28.08 51.16
N ILE A 80 13.02 28.88 51.33
CA ILE A 80 11.71 28.62 50.70
C ILE A 80 11.85 28.61 49.17
N VAL A 81 12.58 29.58 48.60
CA VAL A 81 12.85 29.64 47.15
C VAL A 81 13.63 28.41 46.70
N ALA A 82 14.66 27.97 47.45
CA ALA A 82 15.39 26.76 47.10
C ALA A 82 14.51 25.50 47.11
N LEU A 83 13.63 25.33 48.10
CA LEU A 83 12.66 24.23 48.14
C LEU A 83 11.70 24.26 46.94
N PHE A 84 11.24 25.45 46.55
CA PHE A 84 10.40 25.63 45.38
C PHE A 84 11.13 25.28 44.07
N ILE A 85 12.41 25.65 43.95
CA ILE A 85 13.27 25.26 42.83
C ILE A 85 13.39 23.73 42.74
N PHE A 86 13.60 23.04 43.86
CA PHE A 86 13.65 21.58 43.88
C PHE A 86 12.32 20.94 43.49
N PHE A 87 11.19 21.49 43.96
CA PHE A 87 9.87 21.02 43.57
C PHE A 87 9.66 21.14 42.05
N ILE A 88 10.01 22.28 41.46
CA ILE A 88 9.95 22.51 40.02
C ILE A 88 10.84 21.51 39.28
N ALA A 89 12.09 21.32 39.74
CA ALA A 89 13.02 20.38 39.14
C ALA A 89 12.47 18.94 39.16
N PHE A 90 11.85 18.54 40.26
CA PHE A 90 11.18 17.25 40.38
C PHE A 90 10.01 17.12 39.39
N GLU A 91 9.20 18.16 39.21
CA GLU A 91 8.11 18.14 38.23
C GLU A 91 8.63 17.95 36.79
N VAL A 92 9.69 18.67 36.42
CA VAL A 92 10.34 18.52 35.11
C VAL A 92 10.92 17.10 34.96
N PHE A 93 11.62 16.59 35.97
CA PHE A 93 12.18 15.24 35.95
C PHE A 93 11.08 14.18 35.79
N ARG A 94 9.99 14.28 36.57
CA ARG A 94 8.86 13.36 36.49
C ARG A 94 8.28 13.34 35.08
N ASP A 95 8.09 14.49 34.46
CA ASP A 95 7.54 14.59 33.12
C ASP A 95 8.46 14.01 32.04
N VAL A 96 9.79 14.12 32.19
CA VAL A 96 10.75 13.51 31.27
C VAL A 96 10.70 11.97 31.32
N PHE A 97 10.69 11.39 32.51
CA PHE A 97 10.87 9.94 32.69
C PHE A 97 9.56 9.15 32.68
N PHE A 98 8.47 9.71 33.22
CA PHE A 98 7.22 8.97 33.44
C PHE A 98 6.11 9.31 32.46
N LYS A 99 6.22 10.40 31.68
CA LYS A 99 5.24 10.70 30.62
C LYS A 99 5.72 10.19 29.24
N PRO A 100 4.79 9.64 28.42
CA PRO A 100 5.08 9.33 27.02
C PRO A 100 5.60 10.58 26.31
N GLN A 101 6.49 10.41 25.33
CA GLN A 101 6.98 11.56 24.56
C GLN A 101 5.79 12.28 23.90
N PRO A 102 5.54 13.57 24.21
CA PRO A 102 4.51 14.30 23.51
C PRO A 102 4.90 14.46 22.04
N ILE A 103 3.93 14.35 21.13
CA ILE A 103 4.12 14.74 19.73
C ILE A 103 4.28 16.26 19.73
N ILE A 104 5.44 16.76 19.30
CA ILE A 104 5.69 18.20 19.28
C ILE A 104 4.91 18.80 18.11
N GLY A 105 3.84 19.52 18.43
CA GLY A 105 3.02 20.23 17.45
C GLY A 105 3.62 21.59 17.08
N LYS A 106 3.28 22.11 15.90
CA LYS A 106 3.53 23.52 15.51
C LYS A 106 4.99 23.98 15.74
N ILE A 107 5.96 23.13 15.41
CA ILE A 107 7.41 23.35 15.63
C ILE A 107 7.90 24.72 15.10
N PRO A 108 7.47 25.22 13.92
CA PRO A 108 7.93 26.53 13.43
C PRO A 108 7.58 27.69 14.37
N ILE A 109 6.38 27.66 14.99
CA ILE A 109 5.94 28.68 15.95
C ILE A 109 6.77 28.59 17.23
N ALA A 110 7.07 27.37 17.69
CA ALA A 110 7.92 27.14 18.85
C ALA A 110 9.33 27.73 18.64
N ILE A 111 9.94 27.45 17.49
CA ILE A 111 11.28 27.97 17.13
C ILE A 111 11.27 29.50 17.04
N ALA A 112 10.30 30.09 16.33
CA ALA A 112 10.19 31.54 16.19
C ALA A 112 10.01 32.23 17.55
N GLY A 113 9.15 31.67 18.40
CA GLY A 113 8.94 32.18 19.76
C GLY A 113 10.15 32.03 20.68
N THR A 114 10.86 30.91 20.61
CA THR A 114 12.10 30.70 21.39
C THR A 114 13.23 31.62 20.89
N LEU A 115 13.34 31.86 19.58
CA LEU A 115 14.26 32.86 19.02
C LEU A 115 13.96 34.26 19.55
N LEU A 116 12.68 34.65 19.57
CA LEU A 116 12.25 35.92 20.14
C LEU A 116 12.62 36.01 21.64
N ALA A 117 12.40 34.95 22.41
CA ALA A 117 12.79 34.91 23.82
C ALA A 117 14.31 35.09 24.00
N VAL A 118 15.14 34.41 23.21
CA VAL A 118 16.60 34.56 23.20
C VAL A 118 17.01 36.00 22.89
N ALA A 119 16.39 36.63 21.88
CA ALA A 119 16.66 38.01 21.52
C ALA A 119 16.31 38.99 22.65
N ILE A 120 15.14 38.84 23.26
CA ILE A 120 14.71 39.66 24.40
C ILE A 120 15.70 39.50 25.57
N THR A 121 16.10 38.28 25.91
CA THR A 121 17.09 38.01 26.97
C THR A 121 18.45 38.66 26.66
N TYR A 122 18.90 38.60 25.41
CA TYR A 122 20.15 39.24 24.97
C TYR A 122 20.10 40.76 25.17
N PHE A 123 19.07 41.43 24.66
CA PHE A 123 18.91 42.88 24.80
C PHE A 123 18.75 43.30 26.27
N THR A 124 17.99 42.54 27.06
CA THR A 124 17.84 42.77 28.49
C THR A 124 19.19 42.68 29.22
N SER A 125 20.03 41.69 28.88
CA SER A 125 21.37 41.57 29.44
C SER A 125 22.25 42.78 29.09
N VAL A 126 22.26 43.20 27.82
CA VAL A 126 23.03 44.38 27.37
C VAL A 126 22.56 45.64 28.10
N PHE A 127 21.25 45.84 28.20
CA PHE A 127 20.64 46.97 28.90
C PHE A 127 21.04 47.01 30.39
N LYS A 128 20.92 45.89 31.11
CA LYS A 128 21.33 45.77 32.51
C LYS A 128 22.81 46.11 32.71
N ILE A 129 23.70 45.58 31.87
CA ILE A 129 25.14 45.83 31.97
C ILE A 129 25.45 47.30 31.69
N HIS A 130 24.83 47.89 30.67
CA HIS A 130 25.05 49.28 30.30
C HIS A 130 24.60 50.25 31.41
N VAL A 131 23.34 50.15 31.85
CA VAL A 131 22.81 50.99 32.94
C VAL A 131 23.56 50.72 34.25
N GLY A 132 23.97 49.48 34.51
CA GLY A 132 24.76 49.12 35.67
C GLY A 132 26.12 49.80 35.71
N LYS A 133 26.80 49.92 34.56
CA LYS A 133 28.08 50.66 34.44
C LYS A 133 27.89 52.16 34.58
N GLU A 134 26.90 52.75 33.90
CA GLU A 134 26.61 54.19 33.98
C GLU A 134 26.20 54.64 35.38
N THR A 135 25.47 53.81 36.12
CA THR A 135 24.98 54.13 37.46
C THR A 135 25.91 53.69 38.58
N GLY A 136 27.08 53.10 38.25
CA GLY A 136 28.04 52.60 39.24
C GLY A 136 27.45 51.50 40.13
N SER A 137 26.63 50.60 39.57
CA SER A 137 25.89 49.59 40.31
C SER A 137 26.38 48.16 40.00
N PRO A 138 27.36 47.63 40.76
CA PRO A 138 27.90 46.29 40.57
C PRO A 138 26.82 45.19 40.57
N SER A 139 25.79 45.34 41.41
CA SER A 139 24.69 44.37 41.50
C SER A 139 23.89 44.26 40.21
N LEU A 140 23.70 45.37 39.48
CA LEU A 140 22.94 45.40 38.22
C LEU A 140 23.80 44.88 37.05
N VAL A 141 25.11 45.13 37.10
CA VAL A 141 26.07 44.55 36.15
C VAL A 141 26.15 43.03 36.33
N ALA A 142 26.24 42.56 37.58
CA ALA A 142 26.27 41.14 37.91
C ALA A 142 25.00 40.41 37.45
N ASP A 143 23.83 41.00 37.71
CA ASP A 143 22.54 40.50 37.23
C ASP A 143 22.47 40.47 35.68
N GLY A 144 23.00 41.50 35.00
CA GLY A 144 23.11 41.49 33.54
C GLY A 144 23.99 40.36 32.98
N TYR A 145 25.07 40.00 33.67
CA TYR A 145 25.88 38.82 33.32
C TYR A 145 25.18 37.50 33.67
N HIS A 146 24.39 37.46 34.74
CA HIS A 146 23.54 36.31 35.08
C HIS A 146 22.53 36.05 33.97
N THR A 147 21.75 37.06 33.59
CA THR A 147 20.77 37.00 32.49
C THR A 147 21.42 36.56 31.16
N ARG A 148 22.68 36.97 30.90
CA ARG A 148 23.43 36.48 29.73
C ARG A 148 23.74 34.99 29.81
N SER A 149 23.99 34.47 31.01
CA SER A 149 24.23 33.06 31.24
C SER A 149 22.94 32.24 31.12
N ASP A 150 21.80 32.80 31.49
CA ASP A 150 20.52 32.08 31.40
C ASP A 150 20.08 31.91 29.94
N MET A 151 20.49 32.83 29.05
CA MET A 151 20.30 32.67 27.60
C MET A 151 20.83 31.33 27.05
N PHE A 152 21.81 30.70 27.72
CA PHE A 152 22.31 29.39 27.29
C PHE A 152 21.25 28.28 27.38
N SER A 153 20.37 28.28 28.39
CA SER A 153 19.30 27.27 28.47
C SER A 153 18.32 27.41 27.31
N SER A 154 17.92 28.64 26.98
CA SER A 154 17.04 28.92 25.84
C SER A 154 17.68 28.57 24.49
N ILE A 155 19.00 28.72 24.35
CA ILE A 155 19.72 28.27 23.14
C ILE A 155 19.76 26.74 23.06
N VAL A 156 19.92 26.03 24.19
CA VAL A 156 19.84 24.56 24.22
C VAL A 156 18.44 24.08 23.82
N VAL A 157 17.38 24.75 24.29
CA VAL A 157 16.00 24.50 23.84
C VAL A 157 15.89 24.71 22.34
N LEU A 158 16.39 25.83 21.82
CA LEU A 158 16.33 26.14 20.40
C LEU A 158 17.03 25.06 19.56
N ALA A 159 18.22 24.62 19.97
CA ALA A 159 18.94 23.53 19.32
C ALA A 159 18.15 22.21 19.35
N ALA A 160 17.46 21.91 20.46
CA ALA A 160 16.62 20.73 20.58
C ALA A 160 15.38 20.76 19.67
N LEU A 161 14.73 21.93 19.55
CA LEU A 161 13.59 22.13 18.63
C LEU A 161 14.00 21.98 17.17
N PHE A 162 15.17 22.52 16.81
CA PHE A 162 15.75 22.31 15.48
C PHE A 162 16.11 20.83 15.23
N GLY A 163 16.70 20.15 16.22
CA GLY A 163 16.97 18.72 16.15
C GLY A 163 15.71 17.88 15.93
N HIS A 164 14.59 18.29 16.55
CA HIS A 164 13.30 17.63 16.36
C HIS A 164 12.78 17.75 14.92
N MET A 165 12.98 18.89 14.24
CA MET A 165 12.63 19.04 12.82
C MET A 165 13.37 18.05 11.92
N ILE A 166 14.59 17.66 12.32
CA ILE A 166 15.46 16.74 11.58
C ILE A 166 15.08 15.26 11.87
N GLY A 167 14.11 15.03 12.76
CA GLY A 167 13.64 13.71 13.17
C GLY A 167 14.36 13.15 14.39
N ILE A 168 15.25 13.92 15.02
CA ILE A 168 16.00 13.49 16.21
C ILE A 168 15.27 13.95 17.47
N LYS A 169 14.99 13.03 18.39
CA LYS A 169 14.23 13.29 19.62
C LYS A 169 15.09 13.90 20.75
N PHE A 170 15.75 15.04 20.48
CA PHE A 170 16.62 15.71 21.46
C PHE A 170 15.88 16.50 22.55
N ASP A 171 14.57 16.72 22.41
CA ASP A 171 13.76 17.49 23.37
C ASP A 171 13.88 16.96 24.81
N LYS A 172 13.86 15.64 25.01
CA LYS A 172 14.07 15.03 26.34
C LYS A 172 15.47 15.26 26.89
N ILE A 173 16.50 15.16 26.04
CA ILE A 173 17.89 15.34 26.47
C ILE A 173 18.11 16.79 26.91
N ALA A 174 17.56 17.75 26.16
CA ALA A 174 17.59 19.16 26.54
C ALA A 174 16.80 19.44 27.83
N ALA A 175 15.63 18.84 28.01
CA ALA A 175 14.85 18.96 29.24
C ALA A 175 15.61 18.41 30.47
N ILE A 176 16.28 17.26 30.34
CA ILE A 176 17.14 16.69 31.40
C ILE A 176 18.27 17.65 31.73
N PHE A 177 18.95 18.16 30.70
CA PHE A 177 20.05 19.09 30.87
C PHE A 177 19.62 20.34 31.65
N ILE A 178 18.48 20.95 31.28
CA ILE A 178 17.94 22.12 31.97
C ILE A 178 17.50 21.76 33.40
N ALA A 179 16.87 20.60 33.61
CA ALA A 179 16.52 20.14 34.95
C ALA A 179 17.75 20.04 35.88
N VAL A 180 18.88 19.53 35.37
CA VAL A 180 20.15 19.50 36.12
C VAL A 180 20.66 20.90 36.46
N LEU A 181 20.50 21.88 35.55
CA LEU A 181 20.84 23.27 35.84
C LEU A 181 19.96 23.87 36.94
N ILE A 182 18.65 23.62 36.90
CA ILE A 182 17.70 24.07 37.93
C ILE A 182 18.05 23.45 39.29
N ILE A 183 18.38 22.16 39.34
CA ILE A 183 18.80 21.51 40.59
C ILE A 183 20.08 22.17 41.12
N SER A 184 21.03 22.46 40.24
CA SER A 184 22.28 23.12 40.63
C SER A 184 22.05 24.50 41.22
N THR A 185 21.15 25.32 40.65
CA THR A 185 20.85 26.65 41.19
C THR A 185 20.15 26.53 42.54
N GLY A 186 19.24 25.58 42.70
CA GLY A 186 18.58 25.30 43.98
C GLY A 186 19.57 24.91 45.08
N VAL A 187 20.53 24.03 44.77
CA VAL A 187 21.63 23.65 45.68
C VAL A 187 22.50 24.84 46.06
N GLU A 188 22.90 25.66 45.08
CA GLU A 188 23.75 26.84 45.32
C GLU A 188 23.05 27.85 46.25
N ILE A 189 21.78 28.13 46.02
CA ILE A 189 20.98 29.03 46.85
C ILE A 189 20.79 28.47 48.27
N LEU A 190 20.43 27.18 48.39
CA LEU A 190 20.24 26.54 49.68
C LEU A 190 21.53 26.54 50.51
N ALA A 191 22.66 26.18 49.90
CA ALA A 191 23.96 26.17 50.57
C ALA A 191 24.36 27.56 51.07
N ASN A 192 24.12 28.60 50.25
CA ASN A 192 24.41 29.98 50.64
C ASN A 192 23.51 30.46 51.79
N ALA A 193 22.21 30.15 51.76
CA ALA A 193 21.27 30.52 52.81
C ALA A 193 21.60 29.83 54.14
N ILE A 194 21.91 28.52 54.10
CA ILE A 194 22.33 27.76 55.27
C ILE A 194 23.63 28.35 55.84
N ARG A 195 24.64 28.60 54.99
CA ARG A 195 25.91 29.20 55.42
C ARG A 195 25.68 30.55 56.10
N ALA A 196 24.89 31.42 55.49
CA ALA A 196 24.59 32.74 56.04
C ALA A 196 23.86 32.64 57.39
N PHE A 197 22.89 31.73 57.51
CA PHE A 197 22.19 31.48 58.77
C PHE A 197 23.15 31.00 59.89
N PHE A 198 24.02 30.02 59.59
CA PHE A 198 25.00 29.51 60.56
C PHE A 198 26.01 30.58 60.98
N LEU A 199 26.55 31.37 60.04
CA LEU A 199 27.50 32.45 60.33
C LEU A 199 26.93 33.52 61.27
N HIS A 200 25.63 33.75 61.21
CA HIS A 200 24.97 34.78 62.00
C HIS A 200 24.53 34.29 63.38
N TYR A 201 24.07 33.04 63.49
CA TYR A 201 23.57 32.48 64.75
C TYR A 201 24.69 31.92 65.63
N TYR A 202 25.69 31.31 65.01
CA TYR A 202 26.86 30.78 65.68
C TYR A 202 28.03 31.73 65.41
N SER A 203 28.50 32.44 66.42
CA SER A 203 29.77 33.19 66.41
C SER A 203 30.99 32.24 66.39
N ILE A 204 30.94 31.17 65.59
CA ILE A 204 31.97 30.15 65.51
C ILE A 204 33.30 30.82 65.11
N THR A 205 34.35 30.53 65.88
CA THR A 205 35.72 30.94 65.59
C THR A 205 36.13 30.45 64.20
N SER A 206 36.96 31.24 63.50
CA SER A 206 37.35 31.08 62.08
C SER A 206 37.71 29.64 61.63
N GLY A 207 38.15 28.75 62.51
CA GLY A 207 38.47 27.34 62.20
C GLY A 207 37.28 26.45 61.80
N GLY A 208 36.14 26.54 62.50
CA GLY A 208 34.96 25.69 62.20
C GLY A 208 34.22 26.10 60.93
N ILE A 209 34.20 27.40 60.65
CA ILE A 209 33.63 27.98 59.43
C ILE A 209 34.46 27.61 58.20
N VAL A 210 35.79 27.58 58.32
CA VAL A 210 36.68 27.17 57.22
C VAL A 210 36.48 25.69 56.90
N ALA A 211 36.27 24.83 57.89
CA ALA A 211 35.99 23.41 57.67
C ALA A 211 34.65 23.17 56.94
N ILE A 212 33.58 23.85 57.36
CA ILE A 212 32.26 23.77 56.70
C ILE A 212 32.31 24.38 55.29
N ASP A 213 32.98 25.53 55.10
CA ASP A 213 33.16 26.12 53.77
C ASP A 213 34.01 25.23 52.85
N GLN A 214 35.02 24.54 53.39
CA GLN A 214 35.78 23.55 52.63
C GLN A 214 34.94 22.31 52.30
N GLU A 215 34.14 21.78 53.23
CA GLU A 215 33.20 20.67 52.98
C GLU A 215 32.16 21.03 51.92
N ILE A 216 31.52 22.19 52.03
CA ILE A 216 30.55 22.69 51.05
C ILE A 216 31.23 22.91 49.69
N LYS A 217 32.40 23.55 49.64
CA LYS A 217 33.18 23.69 48.40
C LYS A 217 33.60 22.35 47.82
N LYS A 218 33.94 21.36 48.64
CA LYS A 218 34.33 20.01 48.21
C LYS A 218 33.13 19.22 47.71
N TRP A 219 31.95 19.41 48.30
CA TRP A 219 30.68 18.82 47.84
C TRP A 219 30.20 19.45 46.52
N LEU A 220 30.24 20.79 46.43
CA LEU A 220 30.03 21.54 45.18
C LEU A 220 31.07 21.16 44.10
N PHE A 221 32.31 20.87 44.50
CA PHE A 221 33.35 20.40 43.58
C PHE A 221 33.13 18.95 43.12
N ARG A 222 32.56 18.05 43.96
CA ARG A 222 32.16 16.68 43.58
C ARG A 222 31.08 16.67 42.49
N LEU A 223 30.26 17.72 42.39
CA LEU A 223 29.43 18.01 41.21
C LEU A 223 30.30 18.48 40.00
N ARG A 224 31.43 17.81 39.73
CA ARG A 224 32.43 18.13 38.67
C ARG A 224 31.79 18.36 37.31
N PHE A 225 30.71 17.65 37.01
CA PHE A 225 29.98 17.75 35.76
C PHE A 225 29.34 19.14 35.55
N VAL A 226 28.75 19.73 36.60
CA VAL A 226 28.07 21.03 36.51
C VAL A 226 29.08 22.18 36.39
N TYR A 227 30.17 22.13 37.15
CA TYR A 227 31.25 23.12 37.04
C TYR A 227 31.94 23.04 35.66
N PHE A 228 32.16 21.84 35.14
CA PHE A 228 32.69 21.61 33.79
C PHE A 228 31.79 22.20 32.70
N LEU A 229 30.48 21.93 32.76
CA LEU A 229 29.47 22.51 31.86
C LEU A 229 29.48 24.05 31.91
N ARG A 230 29.51 24.64 33.11
CA ARG A 230 29.50 26.10 33.33
C ARG A 230 30.79 26.77 32.82
N LYS A 231 31.95 26.10 32.99
CA LYS A 231 33.27 26.58 32.52
C LYS A 231 33.42 26.49 31.00
N HIS A 232 32.95 25.41 30.38
CA HIS A 232 33.11 25.15 28.96
C HIS A 232 31.88 25.50 28.10
N LYS A 233 30.88 26.19 28.65
CA LYS A 233 29.62 26.57 27.98
C LYS A 233 29.80 27.14 26.58
N LYS A 234 30.82 27.97 26.35
CA LYS A 234 31.14 28.54 25.02
C LYS A 234 31.62 27.47 24.01
N ARG A 235 32.48 26.54 24.43
CA ARG A 235 32.98 25.45 23.57
C ARG A 235 31.89 24.43 23.28
N ILE A 236 31.07 24.09 24.28
CA ILE A 236 29.93 23.18 24.13
C ILE A 236 28.92 23.77 23.13
N LEU A 237 28.63 25.07 23.22
CA LEU A 237 27.76 25.75 22.27
C LEU A 237 28.35 25.76 20.85
N GLN A 238 29.64 26.04 20.68
CA GLN A 238 30.30 25.99 19.37
C GLN A 238 30.23 24.59 18.76
N ILE A 239 30.46 23.55 19.56
CA ILE A 239 30.34 22.15 19.12
C ILE A 239 28.89 21.83 18.75
N ALA A 240 27.91 22.26 19.54
CA ALA A 240 26.49 22.04 19.24
C ALA A 240 26.05 22.76 17.95
N ILE A 241 26.51 24.00 17.73
CA ILE A 241 26.25 24.76 16.50
C ILE A 241 26.95 24.09 15.30
N LEU A 242 28.19 23.65 15.45
CA LEU A 242 28.93 22.96 14.39
C LEU A 242 28.24 21.64 14.01
N ILE A 243 27.85 20.85 15.00
CA ILE A 243 27.08 19.62 14.81
C ILE A 243 25.76 19.95 14.09
N PHE A 244 25.04 20.98 14.53
CA PHE A 244 23.81 21.43 13.86
C PHE A 244 24.05 21.82 12.40
N LEU A 245 25.09 22.60 12.10
CA LEU A 245 25.43 23.02 10.74
C LEU A 245 25.81 21.83 9.85
N ILE A 246 26.58 20.87 10.36
CA ILE A 246 26.92 19.64 9.65
C ILE A 246 25.65 18.84 9.35
N PHE A 247 24.77 18.66 10.34
CA PHE A 247 23.51 17.94 10.13
C PHE A 247 22.58 18.65 9.16
N TYR A 248 22.49 19.98 9.24
CA TYR A 248 21.72 20.79 8.30
C TYR A 248 22.23 20.59 6.88
N PHE A 249 23.55 20.64 6.70
CA PHE A 249 24.20 20.42 5.42
C PHE A 249 23.92 19.00 4.86
N VAL A 250 24.02 17.96 5.68
CA VAL A 250 23.72 16.58 5.25
C VAL A 250 22.25 16.43 4.82
N LYS A 251 21.31 17.04 5.57
CA LYS A 251 19.87 17.00 5.24
C LYS A 251 19.49 17.87 4.04
N SER A 252 20.33 18.81 3.64
CA SER A 252 20.12 19.58 2.42
C SER A 252 20.25 18.75 1.16
N PHE A 253 20.71 17.50 1.20
CA PHE A 253 20.76 16.66 0.01
C PHE A 253 19.58 15.69 -0.04
N TYR A 254 18.92 15.65 -1.20
CA TYR A 254 17.96 14.61 -1.53
C TYR A 254 18.57 13.63 -2.53
N LEU A 255 18.33 12.35 -2.27
CA LEU A 255 18.64 11.27 -3.20
C LEU A 255 17.34 10.78 -3.84
N ILE A 256 17.24 10.88 -5.16
CA ILE A 256 16.16 10.28 -5.95
C ILE A 256 16.74 9.01 -6.59
N HIS A 257 16.16 7.85 -6.26
CA HIS A 257 16.67 6.57 -6.74
C HIS A 257 16.32 6.35 -8.21
N ALA A 258 17.00 5.39 -8.84
CA ALA A 258 16.63 4.94 -10.17
C ALA A 258 15.16 4.48 -10.17
N ARG A 259 14.41 4.85 -11.22
CA ARG A 259 12.96 4.62 -11.38
C ARG A 259 12.03 5.48 -10.50
N GLU A 260 12.58 6.45 -9.77
CA GLU A 260 11.79 7.46 -9.07
C GLU A 260 11.90 8.82 -9.78
N ILE A 261 10.87 9.64 -9.64
CA ILE A 261 10.89 11.06 -9.99
C ILE A 261 10.51 11.89 -8.77
N GLY A 262 11.22 12.99 -8.59
CA GLY A 262 10.95 13.96 -7.54
C GLY A 262 10.04 15.09 -8.02
N VAL A 263 9.04 15.43 -7.23
CA VAL A 263 8.25 16.66 -7.38
C VAL A 263 8.49 17.53 -6.17
N VAL A 264 8.96 18.76 -6.40
CA VAL A 264 9.38 19.67 -5.34
C VAL A 264 8.36 20.79 -5.16
N GLN A 265 7.86 20.87 -3.93
CA GLN A 265 6.98 21.94 -3.48
C GLN A 265 7.75 22.85 -2.52
N ARG A 266 7.88 24.14 -2.84
CA ARG A 266 8.50 25.17 -2.00
C ARG A 266 7.45 26.17 -1.53
N PHE A 267 7.33 26.40 -0.23
CA PHE A 267 6.31 27.28 0.35
C PHE A 267 4.88 26.97 -0.14
N GLY A 268 4.58 25.69 -0.42
CA GLY A 268 3.28 25.28 -0.96
C GLY A 268 3.14 25.41 -2.49
N LYS A 269 4.05 26.09 -3.19
CA LYS A 269 4.05 26.19 -4.66
C LYS A 269 4.93 25.12 -5.28
N VAL A 270 4.51 24.50 -6.37
CA VAL A 270 5.35 23.54 -7.10
C VAL A 270 6.41 24.30 -7.90
N VAL A 271 7.68 23.99 -7.64
CA VAL A 271 8.84 24.62 -8.30
C VAL A 271 9.42 23.71 -9.38
N SER A 272 9.45 22.41 -9.13
CA SER A 272 9.86 21.41 -10.11
C SER A 272 8.84 20.29 -10.16
N THR A 273 8.34 20.00 -11.35
CA THR A 273 7.34 18.97 -11.62
C THR A 273 7.96 17.62 -11.97
N ARG A 274 9.26 17.59 -12.27
CA ARG A 274 9.97 16.38 -12.70
C ARG A 274 11.48 16.50 -12.46
N LEU A 275 11.95 16.03 -11.30
CA LEU A 275 13.36 15.78 -11.04
C LEU A 275 13.70 14.34 -11.39
N GLU A 276 14.65 14.17 -12.30
CA GLU A 276 15.19 12.87 -12.69
C GLU A 276 16.00 12.22 -11.54
N PRO A 277 16.35 10.92 -11.62
CA PRO A 277 17.20 10.28 -10.63
C PRO A 277 18.55 10.98 -10.45
N GLY A 278 18.95 11.23 -9.21
CA GLY A 278 20.16 11.98 -8.91
C GLY A 278 20.22 12.50 -7.47
N ILE A 279 21.33 13.19 -7.17
CA ILE A 279 21.53 13.89 -5.90
C ILE A 279 21.24 15.37 -6.14
N TYR A 280 20.30 15.92 -5.38
CA TYR A 280 19.90 17.32 -5.47
C TYR A 280 20.23 18.04 -4.16
N PHE A 281 20.89 19.18 -4.28
CA PHE A 281 21.13 20.08 -3.15
C PHE A 281 19.95 21.02 -2.97
N HIS A 282 19.47 21.11 -1.74
CA HIS A 282 18.40 21.98 -1.34
C HIS A 282 18.64 22.64 0.04
N PRO A 283 19.02 23.93 0.06
CA PRO A 283 19.42 24.61 1.29
C PRO A 283 18.24 25.03 2.17
N LEU A 284 16.97 24.83 1.76
CA LEU A 284 15.79 25.28 2.50
C LEU A 284 14.81 24.12 2.78
N TRP A 285 15.31 22.93 3.11
CA TRP A 285 14.51 21.71 3.29
C TRP A 285 13.36 21.86 4.32
N ILE A 286 13.42 22.88 5.18
CA ILE A 286 12.36 23.29 6.11
C ILE A 286 11.09 23.77 5.37
N PHE A 287 11.26 24.47 4.26
CA PHE A 287 10.20 25.08 3.47
C PHE A 287 9.92 24.34 2.17
N GLU A 288 10.63 23.24 1.94
CA GLU A 288 10.45 22.37 0.79
C GLU A 288 9.97 20.98 1.17
N LYS A 289 9.10 20.42 0.33
CA LYS A 289 8.68 19.04 0.38
C LYS A 289 9.04 18.37 -0.94
N LEU A 290 9.78 17.28 -0.85
CA LEU A 290 10.06 16.39 -1.97
C LEU A 290 9.06 15.23 -1.95
N HIS A 291 8.23 15.15 -2.98
CA HIS A 291 7.38 13.99 -3.25
C HIS A 291 8.12 13.06 -4.21
N LYS A 292 8.44 11.85 -3.77
CA LYS A 292 9.04 10.82 -4.62
C LYS A 292 7.94 9.94 -5.20
N LEU A 293 7.97 9.74 -6.50
CA LEU A 293 6.98 8.95 -7.23
C LEU A 293 7.65 7.90 -8.10
N LYS A 294 7.11 6.69 -8.07
CA LYS A 294 7.56 5.59 -8.91
C LYS A 294 6.78 5.58 -10.22
N ILE A 295 7.22 6.35 -11.20
CA ILE A 295 6.46 6.53 -12.44
C ILE A 295 6.65 5.38 -13.44
N TYR A 296 7.73 4.60 -13.30
CA TYR A 296 8.08 3.52 -14.23
C TYR A 296 7.55 2.15 -13.81
N GLU A 297 6.98 2.04 -12.60
CA GLU A 297 6.40 0.80 -12.07
C GLU A 297 4.88 0.88 -12.21
N PRO A 298 4.23 -0.02 -12.98
CA PRO A 298 2.78 -0.07 -13.06
C PRO A 298 2.21 -0.36 -11.67
N GLN A 299 1.38 0.55 -11.19
CA GLN A 299 0.59 0.39 -9.98
C GLN A 299 -0.66 -0.40 -10.30
N ARG A 300 -1.23 -1.07 -9.30
CA ARG A 300 -2.49 -1.82 -9.44
C ARG A 300 -3.55 -1.30 -8.49
N ILE A 301 -4.79 -1.22 -8.99
CA ILE A 301 -5.98 -1.04 -8.19
C ILE A 301 -6.83 -2.30 -8.31
N GLU A 302 -7.22 -2.83 -7.16
CA GLU A 302 -8.06 -4.02 -7.04
C GLU A 302 -9.49 -3.55 -6.73
N ILE A 303 -10.46 -4.06 -7.49
CA ILE A 303 -11.90 -3.79 -7.37
C ILE A 303 -12.60 -5.12 -7.12
N GLY A 304 -13.54 -5.14 -6.17
CA GLY A 304 -14.26 -6.36 -5.79
C GLY A 304 -13.49 -7.28 -4.83
N PHE A 305 -12.19 -7.07 -4.66
CA PHE A 305 -11.37 -7.82 -3.71
C PHE A 305 -10.18 -7.00 -3.19
N ARG A 306 -9.54 -7.48 -2.13
CA ARG A 306 -8.26 -6.97 -1.63
C ARG A 306 -7.28 -8.09 -1.34
N THR A 307 -6.05 -7.94 -1.80
CA THR A 307 -4.93 -8.82 -1.44
C THR A 307 -4.56 -8.61 0.03
N ARG A 308 -4.50 -9.70 0.80
CA ARG A 308 -4.09 -9.69 2.22
C ARG A 308 -2.58 -9.60 2.35
N GLU A 309 -2.08 -8.75 3.24
CA GLU A 309 -0.65 -8.69 3.59
C GLU A 309 -0.14 -9.98 4.25
N LYS A 310 -1.01 -10.65 5.02
CA LYS A 310 -0.75 -11.96 5.64
C LYS A 310 -1.82 -12.96 5.16
N PRO A 311 -1.50 -13.83 4.20
CA PRO A 311 -2.43 -14.83 3.70
C PRO A 311 -2.86 -15.80 4.80
N THR A 312 -4.10 -16.30 4.74
CA THR A 312 -4.49 -17.51 5.48
C THR A 312 -4.17 -18.75 4.64
N GLU A 313 -4.42 -19.94 5.20
CA GLU A 313 -4.35 -21.19 4.45
C GLU A 313 -5.14 -21.08 3.13
N GLU A 314 -4.49 -21.45 2.03
CA GLU A 314 -5.03 -21.38 0.68
C GLU A 314 -6.09 -22.48 0.50
N PRO A 315 -7.23 -22.19 -0.15
CA PRO A 315 -8.19 -23.24 -0.49
C PRO A 315 -7.57 -24.25 -1.46
N PRO A 316 -8.01 -25.53 -1.42
CA PRO A 316 -7.48 -26.58 -2.28
C PRO A 316 -7.71 -26.32 -3.78
N ALA A 317 -8.75 -25.54 -4.13
CA ALA A 317 -8.97 -25.03 -5.47
C ALA A 317 -9.81 -23.74 -5.45
N TYR A 318 -9.55 -22.83 -6.40
CA TYR A 318 -10.35 -21.63 -6.66
C TYR A 318 -11.50 -21.96 -7.63
N LEU A 319 -12.36 -22.91 -7.26
CA LEU A 319 -13.56 -23.24 -8.03
C LEU A 319 -14.71 -22.29 -7.64
N TRP A 320 -15.67 -22.09 -8.53
CA TRP A 320 -16.86 -21.24 -8.30
C TRP A 320 -17.68 -21.64 -7.05
N GLU A 321 -17.51 -22.85 -6.54
CA GLU A 321 -18.22 -23.38 -5.37
C GLU A 321 -17.65 -22.89 -4.02
N PHE A 322 -16.45 -22.30 -4.02
CA PHE A 322 -15.81 -21.87 -2.78
C PHE A 322 -16.10 -20.39 -2.50
N LYS A 323 -16.62 -20.11 -1.31
CA LYS A 323 -16.68 -18.74 -0.80
C LYS A 323 -15.26 -18.20 -0.67
N HIS A 324 -14.93 -17.15 -1.42
CA HIS A 324 -13.66 -16.43 -1.41
C HIS A 324 -13.40 -15.66 -0.08
N THR A 325 -13.45 -16.39 1.03
CA THR A 325 -13.34 -15.91 2.42
C THR A 325 -12.00 -16.28 3.04
N ARG A 326 -11.30 -17.27 2.48
CA ARG A 326 -9.98 -17.77 2.88
C ARG A 326 -8.99 -17.67 1.70
N GLY A 327 -7.71 -17.56 2.01
CA GLY A 327 -6.61 -17.49 1.06
C GLY A 327 -5.96 -16.10 1.00
N ARG A 328 -5.33 -15.79 -0.14
CA ARG A 328 -4.62 -14.51 -0.35
C ARG A 328 -5.54 -13.31 -0.60
N TYR A 329 -6.79 -13.55 -1.01
CA TYR A 329 -7.74 -12.51 -1.37
C TYR A 329 -8.89 -12.42 -0.36
N ARG A 330 -9.36 -11.20 -0.11
CA ARG A 330 -10.57 -10.92 0.65
C ARG A 330 -11.60 -10.31 -0.29
N LEU A 331 -12.73 -10.99 -0.46
CA LEU A 331 -13.88 -10.45 -1.19
C LEU A 331 -14.37 -9.14 -0.55
N LYS A 332 -14.70 -8.17 -1.38
CA LYS A 332 -15.45 -6.97 -1.01
C LYS A 332 -16.79 -6.99 -1.74
N ALA A 333 -17.81 -7.50 -1.05
CA ALA A 333 -19.11 -7.77 -1.63
C ALA A 333 -19.76 -6.52 -2.24
N GLU A 334 -19.55 -5.35 -1.64
CA GLU A 334 -20.12 -4.07 -2.10
C GLU A 334 -19.55 -3.64 -3.46
N GLU A 335 -18.29 -4.00 -3.72
CA GLU A 335 -17.58 -3.67 -4.97
C GLU A 335 -17.68 -4.79 -6.01
N SER A 336 -17.94 -6.04 -5.59
CA SER A 336 -17.87 -7.21 -6.49
C SER A 336 -19.19 -7.66 -7.08
N HIS A 337 -20.32 -7.44 -6.38
CA HIS A 337 -21.63 -7.90 -6.88
C HIS A 337 -22.21 -6.87 -7.84
N ARG A 338 -22.53 -7.33 -9.06
CA ARG A 338 -23.08 -6.50 -10.13
C ARG A 338 -24.26 -7.22 -10.79
N VAL A 339 -25.19 -6.42 -11.30
CA VAL A 339 -26.28 -6.90 -12.16
C VAL A 339 -25.90 -6.57 -13.59
N ILE A 340 -25.97 -7.57 -14.46
CA ILE A 340 -25.66 -7.48 -15.90
C ILE A 340 -26.96 -7.17 -16.68
N GLY A 341 -26.84 -6.73 -17.93
CA GLY A 341 -27.96 -6.33 -18.80
C GLY A 341 -29.05 -7.40 -18.97
N ASP A 342 -28.68 -8.68 -18.94
CA ASP A 342 -29.60 -9.82 -19.00
C ASP A 342 -30.21 -10.22 -17.64
N LEU A 343 -30.11 -9.33 -16.64
CA LEU A 343 -30.62 -9.49 -15.27
C LEU A 343 -29.92 -10.57 -14.44
N ASN A 344 -28.81 -11.12 -14.91
CA ASN A 344 -27.98 -12.01 -14.10
C ASN A 344 -27.18 -11.23 -13.05
N ILE A 345 -27.00 -11.85 -11.88
CA ILE A 345 -26.11 -11.35 -10.84
C ILE A 345 -24.76 -12.04 -11.00
N VAL A 346 -23.69 -11.26 -11.01
CA VAL A 346 -22.31 -11.77 -11.07
C VAL A 346 -21.46 -11.24 -9.93
N THR A 347 -20.44 -12.01 -9.57
CA THR A 347 -19.30 -11.57 -8.77
C THR A 347 -18.14 -11.32 -9.70
N ILE A 348 -17.65 -10.08 -9.76
CA ILE A 348 -16.56 -9.66 -10.64
C ILE A 348 -15.38 -9.12 -9.83
N TRP A 349 -14.18 -9.58 -10.18
CA TRP A 349 -12.91 -9.08 -9.64
C TRP A 349 -12.12 -8.43 -10.76
N THR A 350 -11.86 -7.14 -10.60
CA THR A 350 -11.19 -6.35 -11.64
C THR A 350 -9.88 -5.79 -11.10
N VAL A 351 -8.84 -5.90 -11.92
CA VAL A 351 -7.51 -5.34 -11.64
C VAL A 351 -7.17 -4.34 -12.71
N ILE A 352 -6.95 -3.10 -12.29
CA ILE A 352 -6.58 -1.99 -13.17
C ILE A 352 -5.11 -1.69 -12.95
N HIS A 353 -4.32 -1.90 -14.00
CA HIS A 353 -2.92 -1.51 -14.02
C HIS A 353 -2.79 -0.12 -14.61
N TYR A 354 -2.18 0.79 -13.86
CA TYR A 354 -1.98 2.17 -14.28
C TYR A 354 -0.55 2.64 -14.01
N ARG A 355 -0.12 3.67 -14.71
CA ARG A 355 1.15 4.36 -14.46
C ARG A 355 0.92 5.86 -14.38
N ILE A 356 1.82 6.55 -13.70
CA ILE A 356 1.75 8.00 -13.53
C ILE A 356 2.32 8.66 -14.80
N LYS A 357 1.46 9.30 -15.59
CA LYS A 357 1.82 10.03 -16.81
C LYS A 357 2.29 11.45 -16.49
N ASN A 358 1.55 12.15 -15.63
CA ASN A 358 1.88 13.50 -15.17
C ASN A 358 1.94 13.56 -13.64
N PRO A 359 3.16 13.61 -13.05
CA PRO A 359 3.37 13.68 -11.60
C PRO A 359 2.68 14.85 -10.89
N TYR A 360 2.59 16.01 -11.56
CA TYR A 360 1.99 17.20 -10.99
C TYR A 360 0.48 17.04 -10.84
N LEU A 361 -0.19 16.65 -11.93
CA LEU A 361 -1.63 16.43 -11.94
C LEU A 361 -2.02 15.32 -10.95
N TYR A 362 -1.27 14.22 -10.94
CA TYR A 362 -1.50 13.12 -10.01
C TYR A 362 -1.39 13.53 -8.54
N LEU A 363 -0.41 14.38 -8.19
CA LEU A 363 -0.19 14.77 -6.80
C LEU A 363 -1.17 15.81 -6.27
N PHE A 364 -1.49 16.80 -7.11
CA PHE A 364 -2.10 18.05 -6.63
C PHE A 364 -3.51 18.30 -7.15
N ASN A 365 -3.95 17.60 -8.19
CA ASN A 365 -5.28 17.84 -8.76
C ASN A 365 -6.38 17.00 -8.09
N LEU A 366 -6.03 15.82 -7.57
CA LEU A 366 -6.99 14.88 -6.99
C LEU A 366 -6.71 14.64 -5.50
N GLU A 367 -7.74 14.83 -4.68
CA GLU A 367 -7.76 14.37 -3.29
C GLU A 367 -8.17 12.89 -3.24
N LYS A 368 -7.51 12.07 -2.42
CA LYS A 368 -7.75 10.61 -2.31
C LYS A 368 -7.76 9.86 -3.67
N ARG A 369 -6.65 9.99 -4.40
CA ARG A 369 -6.42 9.50 -5.78
C ARG A 369 -6.94 8.08 -6.05
N GLU A 370 -6.58 7.11 -5.22
CA GLU A 370 -6.97 5.70 -5.43
C GLU A 370 -8.46 5.44 -5.24
N ASP A 371 -9.11 6.18 -4.34
CA ASP A 371 -10.54 6.06 -4.10
C ASP A 371 -11.34 6.63 -5.27
N LEU A 372 -10.89 7.75 -5.84
CA LEU A 372 -11.51 8.32 -7.03
C LEU A 372 -11.42 7.36 -8.22
N ILE A 373 -10.22 6.86 -8.54
CA ILE A 373 -10.03 5.92 -9.65
C ILE A 373 -10.92 4.70 -9.47
N ARG A 374 -11.05 4.22 -8.23
CA ARG A 374 -11.91 3.08 -7.90
C ARG A 374 -13.39 3.40 -8.14
N SER A 375 -13.88 4.53 -7.64
CA SER A 375 -15.27 4.93 -7.83
C SER A 375 -15.63 5.13 -9.31
N GLU A 376 -14.76 5.79 -10.08
CA GLU A 376 -14.97 5.98 -11.53
C GLU A 376 -14.95 4.65 -12.28
N ALA A 377 -14.02 3.76 -11.93
CA ALA A 377 -13.96 2.44 -12.52
C ALA A 377 -15.18 1.59 -12.17
N GLU A 378 -15.66 1.61 -10.92
CA GLU A 378 -16.86 0.86 -10.51
C GLU A 378 -18.12 1.36 -11.22
N ALA A 379 -18.27 2.68 -11.37
CA ALA A 379 -19.40 3.28 -12.08
C ALA A 379 -19.40 2.88 -13.57
N LEU A 380 -18.24 2.98 -14.21
CA LEU A 380 -18.09 2.65 -15.62
C LEU A 380 -18.22 1.14 -15.88
N GLU A 381 -17.62 0.30 -15.03
CA GLU A 381 -17.79 -1.16 -15.08
C GLU A 381 -19.27 -1.53 -14.99
N THR A 382 -20.00 -0.94 -14.04
CA THR A 382 -21.44 -1.18 -13.87
C THR A 382 -22.22 -0.75 -15.11
N SER A 383 -21.90 0.41 -15.68
CA SER A 383 -22.57 0.91 -16.89
C SER A 383 -22.29 0.05 -18.13
N LEU A 384 -21.11 -0.55 -18.24
CA LEU A 384 -20.74 -1.43 -19.34
C LEU A 384 -21.39 -2.81 -19.17
N LEU A 385 -21.33 -3.38 -17.96
CA LEU A 385 -21.98 -4.66 -17.64
C LEU A 385 -23.49 -4.63 -17.89
N ALA A 386 -24.14 -3.49 -17.66
CA ALA A 386 -25.58 -3.33 -17.90
C ALA A 386 -25.99 -3.43 -19.39
N GLN A 387 -25.03 -3.44 -20.33
CA GLN A 387 -25.29 -3.54 -21.77
C GLN A 387 -24.98 -4.92 -22.36
N GLU A 388 -24.33 -5.79 -21.58
CA GLU A 388 -23.87 -7.10 -22.03
C GLU A 388 -24.75 -8.24 -21.50
N SER A 389 -24.58 -9.43 -22.06
CA SER A 389 -25.12 -10.68 -21.50
C SER A 389 -24.03 -11.46 -20.75
N ILE A 390 -24.43 -12.34 -19.82
CA ILE A 390 -23.49 -13.18 -19.06
C ILE A 390 -22.73 -14.15 -19.98
N ASP A 391 -23.39 -14.67 -21.01
CA ASP A 391 -22.81 -15.62 -21.95
C ASP A 391 -21.73 -14.93 -22.80
N ASP A 392 -21.97 -13.68 -23.24
CA ASP A 392 -21.02 -12.92 -24.04
C ASP A 392 -19.76 -12.57 -23.24
N ILE A 393 -19.92 -12.08 -22.01
CA ILE A 393 -18.78 -11.67 -21.18
C ILE A 393 -17.96 -12.84 -20.65
N LEU A 394 -18.55 -14.03 -20.48
CA LEU A 394 -17.85 -15.25 -20.07
C LEU A 394 -17.13 -15.95 -21.24
N THR A 395 -17.49 -15.64 -22.49
CA THR A 395 -16.93 -16.29 -23.68
C THR A 395 -16.06 -15.33 -24.51
N VAL A 396 -16.59 -14.79 -25.60
CA VAL A 396 -15.84 -14.02 -26.62
C VAL A 396 -15.77 -12.53 -26.28
N GLY A 397 -16.79 -11.99 -25.63
CA GLY A 397 -16.92 -10.57 -25.30
C GLY A 397 -15.93 -10.08 -24.24
N LYS A 398 -15.24 -10.97 -23.53
CA LYS A 398 -14.32 -10.62 -22.43
C LYS A 398 -13.21 -9.66 -22.85
N GLU A 399 -12.52 -9.94 -23.96
CA GLU A 399 -11.40 -9.12 -24.42
C GLU A 399 -11.88 -7.75 -24.90
N TRP A 400 -12.93 -7.74 -25.72
CA TRP A 400 -13.58 -6.51 -26.18
C TRP A 400 -14.07 -5.64 -25.01
N PHE A 401 -14.66 -6.25 -23.98
CA PHE A 401 -15.11 -5.55 -22.78
C PHE A 401 -13.93 -4.88 -22.06
N GLN A 402 -12.82 -5.61 -21.86
CA GLN A 402 -11.64 -5.09 -21.17
C GLN A 402 -10.99 -3.92 -21.92
N ASP A 403 -10.93 -3.98 -23.25
CA ASP A 403 -10.37 -2.91 -24.09
C ASP A 403 -11.29 -1.69 -24.13
N THR A 404 -12.59 -1.91 -24.25
CA THR A 404 -13.60 -0.84 -24.21
C THR A 404 -13.60 -0.15 -22.85
N PHE A 405 -13.56 -0.93 -21.76
CA PHE A 405 -13.47 -0.41 -20.40
C PHE A 405 -12.18 0.39 -20.20
N LYS A 406 -11.02 -0.12 -20.64
CA LYS A 406 -9.75 0.62 -20.60
C LYS A 406 -9.86 1.98 -21.31
N LEU A 407 -10.44 2.02 -22.51
CA LEU A 407 -10.53 3.24 -23.32
C LEU A 407 -11.46 4.28 -22.67
N LEU A 408 -12.63 3.85 -22.21
CA LEU A 408 -13.59 4.74 -21.56
C LEU A 408 -13.08 5.23 -20.20
N LEU A 409 -12.43 4.36 -19.41
CA LEU A 409 -11.86 4.75 -18.13
C LEU A 409 -10.72 5.75 -18.31
N GLN A 410 -9.87 5.56 -19.32
CA GLN A 410 -8.83 6.52 -19.67
C GLN A 410 -9.45 7.88 -20.01
N LYS A 411 -10.51 7.90 -20.82
CA LYS A 411 -11.20 9.13 -21.21
C LYS A 411 -11.77 9.87 -19.99
N GLU A 412 -12.38 9.17 -19.05
CA GLU A 412 -12.93 9.78 -17.83
C GLU A 412 -11.83 10.33 -16.93
N LEU A 413 -10.77 9.55 -16.70
CA LEU A 413 -9.63 9.99 -15.89
C LEU A 413 -8.83 11.14 -16.52
N ASP A 414 -8.83 11.25 -17.85
CA ASP A 414 -8.28 12.41 -18.56
C ASP A 414 -9.18 13.64 -18.40
N SER A 415 -10.51 13.48 -18.41
CA SER A 415 -11.50 14.54 -18.12
C SER A 415 -11.26 15.17 -16.74
N LEU A 416 -10.98 14.31 -15.76
CA LEU A 416 -10.67 14.69 -14.38
C LEU A 416 -9.23 15.20 -14.20
N HIS A 417 -8.44 15.27 -15.28
CA HIS A 417 -7.03 15.67 -15.25
C HIS A 417 -6.25 14.89 -14.18
N SER A 418 -6.44 13.58 -14.13
CA SER A 418 -5.83 12.72 -13.10
C SER A 418 -4.31 12.58 -13.21
N GLY A 419 -3.75 12.83 -14.41
CA GLY A 419 -2.34 12.58 -14.69
C GLY A 419 -1.97 11.10 -14.74
N ILE A 420 -2.94 10.21 -14.92
CA ILE A 420 -2.78 8.76 -14.94
C ILE A 420 -2.97 8.21 -16.35
N GLU A 421 -2.23 7.15 -16.65
CA GLU A 421 -2.41 6.36 -17.86
C GLU A 421 -2.76 4.91 -17.50
N ILE A 422 -3.91 4.44 -17.95
CA ILE A 422 -4.35 3.07 -17.81
C ILE A 422 -3.57 2.19 -18.78
N CYS A 423 -2.75 1.31 -18.23
CA CYS A 423 -1.96 0.35 -19.00
C CYS A 423 -2.84 -0.82 -19.46
N ARG A 424 -3.60 -1.40 -18.53
CA ARG A 424 -4.43 -2.60 -18.76
C ARG A 424 -5.57 -2.68 -17.75
N VAL A 425 -6.73 -3.12 -18.22
CA VAL A 425 -7.83 -3.56 -17.36
C VAL A 425 -7.97 -5.07 -17.47
N SER A 426 -8.04 -5.75 -16.33
CA SER A 426 -8.11 -7.20 -16.25
C SER A 426 -9.30 -7.66 -15.44
N LEU A 427 -10.23 -8.37 -16.07
CA LEU A 427 -11.24 -9.16 -15.37
C LEU A 427 -10.57 -10.44 -14.84
N PHE A 428 -10.07 -10.33 -13.61
CA PHE A 428 -9.29 -11.36 -12.95
C PHE A 428 -10.13 -12.57 -12.58
N ASP A 429 -11.37 -12.34 -12.12
CA ASP A 429 -12.34 -13.39 -11.85
C ASP A 429 -13.76 -12.89 -12.20
N LEU A 430 -14.58 -13.77 -12.76
CA LEU A 430 -15.96 -13.49 -13.12
C LEU A 430 -16.77 -14.78 -13.02
N HIS A 431 -17.69 -14.82 -12.06
CA HIS A 431 -18.51 -16.00 -11.83
C HIS A 431 -19.88 -15.60 -11.25
N PRO A 432 -20.92 -16.44 -11.42
CA PRO A 432 -22.17 -16.27 -10.67
C PRO A 432 -21.93 -16.39 -9.16
N PRO A 433 -22.68 -15.69 -8.29
CA PRO A 433 -22.61 -15.88 -6.85
C PRO A 433 -22.66 -17.36 -6.47
N VAL A 434 -21.87 -17.75 -5.46
CA VAL A 434 -21.70 -19.16 -5.06
C VAL A 434 -23.04 -19.84 -4.78
N GLU A 435 -24.00 -19.06 -4.27
CA GLU A 435 -25.36 -19.49 -3.97
C GLU A 435 -26.16 -19.95 -5.20
N VAL A 436 -25.86 -19.43 -6.39
CA VAL A 436 -26.59 -19.72 -7.64
C VAL A 436 -25.83 -20.62 -8.62
N VAL A 437 -24.57 -20.97 -8.32
CA VAL A 437 -23.74 -21.84 -9.16
C VAL A 437 -24.42 -23.18 -9.51
N PRO A 438 -25.09 -23.90 -8.58
CA PRO A 438 -25.79 -25.14 -8.92
C PRO A 438 -26.89 -24.95 -9.98
N ALA A 439 -27.64 -23.86 -9.90
CA ALA A 439 -28.69 -23.54 -10.86
C ALA A 439 -28.11 -23.19 -12.24
N PHE A 440 -27.01 -22.43 -12.28
CA PHE A 440 -26.32 -22.08 -13.52
C PHE A 440 -25.77 -23.32 -14.24
N ARG A 441 -25.21 -24.27 -13.48
CA ARG A 441 -24.78 -25.57 -14.02
C ARG A 441 -25.94 -26.37 -14.58
N PHE A 442 -27.07 -26.39 -13.89
CA PHE A 442 -28.26 -27.10 -14.38
C PHE A 442 -28.73 -26.56 -15.74
N VAL A 443 -28.77 -25.23 -15.92
CA VAL A 443 -29.13 -24.61 -17.21
C VAL A 443 -28.10 -24.95 -18.29
N SER A 444 -26.81 -24.95 -17.95
CA SER A 444 -25.74 -25.31 -18.89
C SER A 444 -25.85 -26.77 -19.33
N SER A 445 -26.02 -27.70 -18.39
CA SER A 445 -26.24 -29.12 -18.68
C SER A 445 -27.52 -29.35 -19.49
N ALA A 446 -28.59 -28.61 -19.21
CA ALA A 446 -29.82 -28.71 -20.00
C ALA A 446 -29.66 -28.21 -21.44
N ARG A 447 -28.84 -27.18 -21.68
CA ARG A 447 -28.47 -26.73 -23.04
C ARG A 447 -27.63 -27.78 -23.76
N GLU A 448 -26.63 -28.34 -23.09
CA GLU A 448 -25.81 -29.44 -23.65
C GLU A 448 -26.67 -30.66 -24.01
N ASP A 449 -27.61 -31.05 -23.14
CA ASP A 449 -28.56 -32.12 -23.42
C ASP A 449 -29.47 -31.80 -24.62
N LYS A 450 -29.97 -30.56 -24.71
CA LYS A 450 -30.77 -30.11 -25.85
C LYS A 450 -29.98 -30.23 -27.16
N ASP A 451 -28.74 -29.75 -27.18
CA ASP A 451 -27.89 -29.82 -28.37
C ASP A 451 -27.51 -31.26 -28.71
N ARG A 452 -27.27 -32.11 -27.69
CA ARG A 452 -27.06 -33.55 -27.86
C ARG A 452 -28.27 -34.22 -28.51
N TYR A 453 -29.48 -33.96 -28.04
CA TYR A 453 -30.70 -34.52 -28.63
C TYR A 453 -30.92 -34.07 -30.07
N ILE A 454 -30.62 -32.81 -30.40
CA ILE A 454 -30.70 -32.31 -31.79
C ILE A 454 -29.69 -33.06 -32.66
N ASN A 455 -28.43 -33.18 -32.23
CA ASN A 455 -27.39 -33.89 -32.98
C ASN A 455 -27.71 -35.39 -33.17
N GLU A 456 -28.24 -36.05 -32.12
CA GLU A 456 -28.70 -37.44 -32.20
C GLU A 456 -29.85 -37.58 -33.21
N ALA A 457 -30.83 -36.67 -33.18
CA ALA A 457 -31.96 -36.68 -34.11
C ALA A 457 -31.53 -36.42 -35.56
N GLU A 458 -30.62 -35.47 -35.80
CA GLU A 458 -30.05 -35.20 -37.12
C GLU A 458 -29.24 -36.38 -37.63
N SER A 459 -28.43 -37.02 -36.77
CA SER A 459 -27.69 -38.23 -37.10
C SER A 459 -28.64 -39.37 -37.52
N GLU A 460 -29.72 -39.61 -36.77
CA GLU A 460 -30.73 -40.61 -37.13
C GLU A 460 -31.42 -40.28 -38.46
N PHE A 461 -31.82 -39.03 -38.67
CA PHE A 461 -32.40 -38.58 -39.93
C PHE A 461 -31.44 -38.80 -41.12
N ASN A 462 -30.17 -38.40 -40.95
CA ASN A 462 -29.11 -38.57 -41.94
C ASN A 462 -28.72 -40.04 -42.17
N ARG A 463 -29.08 -40.95 -41.25
CA ARG A 463 -28.89 -42.39 -41.42
C ARG A 463 -30.07 -43.05 -42.12
N ILE A 464 -31.29 -42.76 -41.67
CA ILE A 464 -32.51 -43.45 -42.12
C ILE A 464 -32.91 -43.00 -43.53
N LEU A 465 -32.93 -41.69 -43.81
CA LEU A 465 -33.44 -41.18 -45.09
C LEU A 465 -32.58 -41.61 -46.29
N PRO A 466 -31.24 -41.48 -46.27
CA PRO A 466 -30.40 -41.95 -47.38
C PRO A 466 -30.47 -43.48 -47.55
N ARG A 467 -30.51 -44.23 -46.45
CA ARG A 467 -30.65 -45.69 -46.49
C ARG A 467 -31.98 -46.11 -47.13
N ALA A 468 -33.10 -45.52 -46.70
CA ALA A 468 -34.41 -45.81 -47.29
C ALA A 468 -34.46 -45.45 -48.78
N ARG A 469 -33.82 -44.35 -49.20
CA ARG A 469 -33.69 -43.97 -50.62
C ARG A 469 -32.82 -44.96 -51.40
N ALA A 470 -31.72 -45.43 -50.80
CA ALA A 470 -30.85 -46.43 -51.41
C ALA A 470 -31.59 -47.76 -51.61
N GLU A 471 -32.28 -48.26 -50.58
CA GLU A 471 -33.09 -49.49 -50.64
C GLU A 471 -34.23 -49.39 -51.67
N ALA A 472 -34.90 -48.24 -51.75
CA ALA A 472 -35.92 -48.00 -52.77
C ALA A 472 -35.34 -48.00 -54.19
N ALA A 473 -34.19 -47.33 -54.38
CA ALA A 473 -33.51 -47.29 -55.67
C ALA A 473 -32.96 -48.66 -56.08
N GLU A 474 -32.44 -49.44 -55.12
CA GLU A 474 -31.99 -50.82 -55.31
C GLU A 474 -33.13 -51.70 -55.80
N LYS A 475 -34.25 -51.77 -55.08
CA LYS A 475 -35.44 -52.54 -55.51
C LYS A 475 -35.95 -52.12 -56.89
N MET A 476 -35.94 -50.82 -57.18
CA MET A 476 -36.37 -50.31 -58.49
C MET A 476 -35.41 -50.75 -59.60
N LYS A 477 -34.09 -50.75 -59.35
CA LYS A 477 -33.09 -51.25 -60.30
C LYS A 477 -33.15 -52.76 -60.47
N GLU A 478 -33.37 -53.53 -59.40
CA GLU A 478 -33.57 -54.98 -59.46
C GLU A 478 -34.79 -55.32 -60.31
N ALA A 479 -35.94 -54.67 -60.05
CA ALA A 479 -37.16 -54.87 -60.83
C ALA A 479 -36.98 -54.51 -62.31
N LEU A 480 -36.23 -53.43 -62.60
CA LEU A 480 -35.93 -53.01 -63.97
C LEU A 480 -34.95 -53.97 -64.65
N GLY A 481 -33.94 -54.46 -63.92
CA GLY A 481 -33.02 -55.51 -64.36
C GLY A 481 -33.76 -56.81 -64.69
N TYR A 482 -34.64 -57.27 -63.82
CA TYR A 482 -35.47 -58.46 -64.03
C TYR A 482 -36.38 -58.30 -65.27
N LYS A 483 -37.01 -57.13 -65.44
CA LYS A 483 -37.81 -56.83 -66.64
C LYS A 483 -36.95 -56.90 -67.91
N LEU A 484 -35.78 -56.28 -67.91
CA LEU A 484 -34.87 -56.29 -69.07
C LEU A 484 -34.35 -57.70 -69.36
N GLU A 485 -34.02 -58.48 -68.33
CA GLU A 485 -33.63 -59.87 -68.46
C GLU A 485 -34.73 -60.69 -69.12
N GLN A 486 -35.99 -60.58 -68.65
CA GLN A 486 -37.13 -61.29 -69.21
C GLN A 486 -37.37 -60.93 -70.69
N ILE A 487 -37.29 -59.64 -71.04
CA ILE A 487 -37.46 -59.18 -72.43
C ILE A 487 -36.32 -59.73 -73.31
N ASN A 488 -35.07 -59.61 -72.87
CA ASN A 488 -33.91 -60.06 -73.63
C ASN A 488 -33.89 -61.58 -73.78
N ARG A 489 -34.30 -62.33 -72.73
CA ARG A 489 -34.44 -63.78 -72.78
C ARG A 489 -35.50 -64.18 -73.80
N ALA A 490 -36.69 -63.57 -73.74
CA ALA A 490 -37.75 -63.81 -74.72
C ALA A 490 -37.32 -63.49 -76.17
N TYR A 491 -36.59 -62.38 -76.37
CA TYR A 491 -36.06 -62.01 -77.68
C TYR A 491 -34.98 -62.99 -78.16
N GLY A 492 -34.08 -63.41 -77.26
CA GLY A 492 -33.05 -64.42 -77.53
C GLY A 492 -33.65 -65.77 -77.90
N ASP A 493 -34.66 -66.22 -77.16
CA ASP A 493 -35.39 -67.46 -77.42
C ASP A 493 -36.14 -67.40 -78.77
N ALA A 494 -36.81 -66.29 -79.07
CA ALA A 494 -37.47 -66.07 -80.36
C ALA A 494 -36.46 -66.03 -81.53
N THR A 495 -35.32 -65.35 -81.35
CA THR A 495 -34.26 -65.27 -82.36
C THR A 495 -33.63 -66.64 -82.61
N ARG A 496 -33.37 -67.39 -81.53
CA ARG A 496 -32.87 -68.77 -81.60
C ARG A 496 -33.87 -69.67 -82.33
N PHE A 497 -35.17 -69.58 -81.98
CA PHE A 497 -36.23 -70.33 -82.67
C PHE A 497 -36.29 -70.00 -84.16
N ASN A 498 -36.30 -68.73 -84.53
CA ASN A 498 -36.32 -68.29 -85.93
C ASN A 498 -35.09 -68.76 -86.72
N SER A 499 -33.91 -68.76 -86.09
CA SER A 499 -32.67 -69.24 -86.71
C SER A 499 -32.75 -70.75 -86.99
N ILE A 500 -33.27 -71.53 -86.04
CA ILE A 500 -33.52 -72.98 -86.21
C ILE A 500 -34.56 -73.21 -87.31
N LEU A 501 -35.66 -72.45 -87.31
CA LEU A 501 -36.72 -72.54 -88.31
C LEU A 501 -36.19 -72.25 -89.72
N TYR A 502 -35.37 -71.21 -89.88
CA TYR A 502 -34.74 -70.87 -91.16
C TYR A 502 -33.84 -72.00 -91.67
N ALA A 503 -32.98 -72.55 -90.80
CA ALA A 503 -32.12 -73.69 -91.14
C ALA A 503 -32.94 -74.94 -91.50
N TYR A 504 -34.05 -75.18 -90.81
CA TYR A 504 -34.97 -76.28 -91.10
C TYR A 504 -35.68 -76.13 -92.46
N GLN A 505 -36.05 -74.90 -92.83
CA GLN A 505 -36.76 -74.63 -94.08
C GLN A 505 -35.85 -74.66 -95.32
N ARG A 506 -34.59 -74.20 -95.21
CA ARG A 506 -33.67 -74.06 -96.36
C ARG A 506 -32.62 -75.18 -96.50
N GLY A 507 -32.31 -75.91 -95.43
CA GLY A 507 -31.35 -77.02 -95.47
C GLY A 507 -31.99 -78.40 -95.72
N PRO A 508 -31.19 -79.48 -95.81
CA PRO A 508 -31.71 -80.86 -95.87
C PRO A 508 -32.45 -81.21 -94.58
N ARG A 509 -33.77 -81.42 -94.67
CA ARG A 509 -34.66 -81.55 -93.50
C ARG A 509 -34.27 -82.68 -92.54
N GLU A 510 -33.82 -83.81 -93.08
CA GLU A 510 -33.43 -84.99 -92.29
C GLU A 510 -32.20 -84.72 -91.40
N LEU A 511 -31.23 -83.97 -91.92
CA LEU A 511 -29.97 -83.67 -91.20
C LEU A 511 -30.22 -82.75 -90.00
N THR A 512 -31.04 -81.70 -90.16
CA THR A 512 -31.38 -80.77 -89.07
C THR A 512 -32.20 -81.46 -87.98
N ARG A 513 -33.14 -82.36 -88.34
CA ARG A 513 -33.91 -83.15 -87.34
C ARG A 513 -33.02 -84.09 -86.56
N TYR A 514 -32.14 -84.81 -87.25
CA TYR A 514 -31.21 -85.73 -86.60
C TYR A 514 -30.31 -85.01 -85.61
N ARG A 515 -29.75 -83.85 -86.00
CA ARG A 515 -28.93 -83.02 -85.11
C ARG A 515 -29.71 -82.54 -83.87
N LEU A 516 -30.91 -81.99 -84.04
CA LEU A 516 -31.74 -81.52 -82.91
C LEU A 516 -32.09 -82.67 -81.96
N TYR A 517 -32.38 -83.87 -82.50
CA TYR A 517 -32.64 -85.06 -81.70
C TYR A 517 -31.43 -85.47 -80.86
N ILE A 518 -30.24 -85.54 -81.48
CA ILE A 518 -28.99 -85.88 -80.78
C ILE A 518 -28.62 -84.80 -79.75
N GLU A 519 -28.70 -83.49 -80.07
CA GLU A 519 -28.42 -82.41 -79.11
C GLU A 519 -29.41 -82.39 -77.93
N THR A 520 -30.68 -82.75 -78.17
CA THR A 520 -31.69 -82.85 -77.11
C THR A 520 -31.41 -84.06 -76.22
N LEU A 521 -31.07 -85.20 -76.81
CA LEU A 521 -30.60 -86.37 -76.08
C LEU A 521 -29.34 -86.05 -75.28
N GLU A 522 -28.35 -85.38 -75.86
CA GLU A 522 -27.11 -84.98 -75.19
C GLU A 522 -27.35 -84.05 -74.00
N LYS A 523 -28.35 -83.18 -74.06
CA LYS A 523 -28.73 -82.32 -72.92
C LYS A 523 -29.55 -83.02 -71.86
N ALA A 524 -30.41 -83.97 -72.25
CA ALA A 524 -31.32 -84.66 -71.33
C ALA A 524 -30.70 -85.91 -70.70
N LEU A 525 -29.80 -86.59 -71.40
CA LEU A 525 -29.15 -87.82 -70.94
C LEU A 525 -28.19 -87.66 -69.76
N PRO A 526 -27.46 -86.55 -69.51
CA PRO A 526 -26.48 -86.47 -68.42
C PRO A 526 -27.08 -86.73 -67.04
N ASP A 527 -28.32 -86.28 -66.82
CA ASP A 527 -29.05 -86.40 -65.54
C ASP A 527 -30.12 -87.52 -65.55
N ALA A 528 -30.29 -88.22 -66.69
CA ALA A 528 -31.22 -89.34 -66.78
C ALA A 528 -30.57 -90.64 -66.26
N GLU A 529 -31.29 -91.37 -65.42
CA GLU A 529 -30.90 -92.74 -65.03
C GLU A 529 -30.95 -93.66 -66.25
N LYS A 530 -29.82 -94.30 -66.56
CA LYS A 530 -29.67 -95.18 -67.73
C LYS A 530 -29.54 -96.63 -67.29
N TYR A 531 -30.41 -97.47 -67.81
CA TYR A 531 -30.34 -98.92 -67.64
C TYR A 531 -30.16 -99.54 -69.02
N ILE A 532 -29.04 -100.24 -69.26
CA ILE A 532 -28.83 -101.03 -70.47
C ILE A 532 -29.14 -102.48 -70.10
N LEU A 533 -30.15 -103.05 -70.76
CA LEU A 533 -30.56 -104.44 -70.57
C LEU A 533 -30.11 -105.25 -71.78
N ASP A 534 -29.18 -106.19 -71.54
CA ASP A 534 -28.74 -107.17 -72.53
C ASP A 534 -29.76 -108.33 -72.57
N PRO A 535 -30.34 -108.66 -73.74
CA PRO A 535 -31.31 -109.76 -73.86
C PRO A 535 -30.75 -111.14 -73.48
N ASP A 536 -29.42 -111.35 -73.52
CA ASP A 536 -28.80 -112.67 -73.33
C ASP A 536 -28.10 -112.87 -71.97
N LEU A 537 -28.03 -111.85 -71.10
CA LEU A 537 -27.43 -111.93 -69.76
C LEU A 537 -28.44 -111.67 -68.65
N SER A 538 -29.11 -112.74 -68.22
CA SER A 538 -29.94 -112.71 -67.02
C SER A 538 -29.08 -112.54 -65.75
N LYS A 539 -29.35 -111.45 -64.99
CA LYS A 539 -28.96 -111.15 -63.59
C LYS A 539 -27.68 -110.38 -63.26
N THR A 540 -27.19 -109.47 -64.11
CA THR A 540 -26.30 -108.39 -63.59
C THR A 540 -26.59 -107.05 -64.24
N VAL A 541 -27.09 -106.09 -63.45
CA VAL A 541 -27.27 -104.69 -63.89
C VAL A 541 -25.90 -104.03 -63.85
N LEU A 542 -25.39 -103.59 -65.01
CA LEU A 542 -24.16 -102.81 -65.07
C LEU A 542 -24.50 -101.34 -64.77
N ASP A 543 -24.04 -100.86 -63.63
CA ASP A 543 -24.23 -99.48 -63.18
C ASP A 543 -23.09 -98.59 -63.73
N LEU A 544 -23.44 -97.67 -64.64
CA LEU A 544 -22.49 -96.82 -65.35
C LEU A 544 -22.08 -95.55 -64.57
N ARG A 545 -22.42 -95.43 -63.28
CA ARG A 545 -22.00 -94.30 -62.43
C ARG A 545 -20.46 -94.17 -62.28
N SER A 546 -19.69 -95.22 -62.54
CA SER A 546 -18.23 -95.26 -62.31
C SER A 546 -17.35 -94.77 -63.47
N LEU A 547 -17.90 -94.49 -64.66
CA LEU A 547 -17.11 -94.06 -65.82
C LEU A 547 -16.89 -92.54 -65.90
N LYS A 548 -17.09 -91.81 -64.79
CA LYS A 548 -17.10 -90.34 -64.82
C LYS A 548 -15.72 -89.67 -64.89
N ASP A 549 -14.62 -90.38 -64.76
CA ASP A 549 -13.29 -89.77 -64.89
C ASP A 549 -12.22 -90.77 -65.37
N THR A 550 -12.00 -90.83 -66.68
CA THR A 550 -10.72 -91.28 -67.24
C THR A 550 -10.36 -90.48 -68.48
N THR A 551 -10.06 -89.19 -68.28
CA THR A 551 -9.10 -88.44 -69.10
C THR A 551 -8.31 -87.47 -68.23
N SER A 552 -7.41 -87.99 -67.40
CA SER A 552 -6.06 -87.43 -67.23
C SER A 552 -5.14 -88.45 -66.55
N ILE A 553 -3.99 -88.70 -67.19
CA ILE A 553 -2.87 -89.56 -66.76
C ILE A 553 -2.01 -88.78 -65.74
N PRO A 554 -1.28 -89.41 -64.80
CA PRO A 554 -1.16 -90.85 -64.48
C PRO A 554 -1.88 -91.30 -63.21
#